data_AF-A0A7W0CBV5-F1
#
_entry.id   AF-A0A7W0CBV5-F1
#
_cell.length_a   1.000
_cell.length_b   1.000
_cell.length_c   1.000
_cell.angle_alpha   90.00
_cell.angle_beta   90.00
_cell.angle_gamma   90.00
#
_symmetry.space_group_name_H-M   'P 1'
#
loop_
_entity.id
_entity.type
_entity.pdbx_description
1 polymer ?
#
loop_
_entity_poly.entity_id
_entity_poly.type
_entity_poly.pdbx_seq_one_letter_code
_entity_poly.pdbx_strand_id
1 'polypeptide(L)'
;MKLHLRIEDRKHAQSENQQYTDRYNSSFDLPPGKWKTIKIPLEEIENAPKTRKMNMEQISSIMFFVARQPEPLTLYIDDIRLQ
;
A
#
# COMPACT_ATOMS: atom_id res chain seq x y z
N MET A 1 -11.08 -11.73 3.95
CA MET A 1 -10.12 -11.52 2.84
C MET A 1 -9.04 -10.56 3.31
N LYS A 2 -7.81 -10.67 2.79
CA LYS A 2 -6.72 -9.75 3.13
C LYS A 2 -6.35 -8.88 1.92
N LEU A 3 -6.62 -7.58 2.00
CA LEU A 3 -6.18 -6.61 1.01
C LEU A 3 -4.77 -6.15 1.37
N HIS A 4 -3.84 -6.20 0.42
CA HIS A 4 -2.50 -5.68 0.58
C HIS A 4 -2.38 -4.29 -0.04
N LEU A 5 -1.65 -3.42 0.64
CA LEU A 5 -1.30 -2.09 0.17
C LEU A 5 0.22 -1.94 0.12
N ARG A 6 0.70 -1.52 -1.05
CA ARG A 6 2.08 -1.14 -1.30
C ARG A 6 2.12 0.32 -1.68
N ILE A 7 3.03 1.08 -1.08
CA ILE A 7 3.33 2.45 -1.50
C ILE A 7 4.85 2.58 -1.64
N GLU A 8 5.29 3.18 -2.74
CA GLU A 8 6.72 3.39 -3.00
C GLU A 8 6.98 4.73 -3.66
N ASP A 9 8.18 5.25 -3.43
CA ASP A 9 8.66 6.46 -4.08
C ASP A 9 9.49 6.15 -5.33
N ARG A 10 9.84 7.21 -6.04
CA ARG A 10 10.62 7.14 -7.28
C ARG A 10 11.98 6.47 -7.10
N LYS A 11 12.62 6.67 -5.93
CA LYS A 11 13.91 6.06 -5.63
C LYS A 11 13.79 4.53 -5.56
N HIS A 12 12.75 4.02 -4.90
CA HIS A 12 12.48 2.58 -4.89
C HIS A 12 12.16 2.06 -6.28
N ALA A 13 11.28 2.74 -7.02
CA ALA A 13 10.84 2.31 -8.35
C ALA A 13 11.99 2.20 -9.36
N GLN A 14 13.04 3.01 -9.21
CA GLN A 14 14.24 3.00 -10.04
C GLN A 14 15.34 2.04 -9.51
N SER A 15 15.14 1.42 -8.35
CA SER A 15 16.11 0.47 -7.80
C SER A 15 16.07 -0.85 -8.55
N GLU A 16 17.24 -1.43 -8.82
CA GLU A 16 17.37 -2.69 -9.57
C GLU A 16 16.74 -3.88 -8.82
N ASN A 17 16.77 -3.86 -7.49
CA ASN A 17 16.37 -4.99 -6.65
C ASN A 17 14.98 -4.83 -6.00
N GLN A 18 14.35 -3.66 -6.14
CA GLN A 18 13.00 -3.37 -5.64
C GLN A 18 12.76 -3.91 -4.22
N GLN A 19 13.69 -3.64 -3.29
CA GLN A 19 13.71 -4.31 -1.98
C GLN A 19 12.37 -4.16 -1.24
N TYR A 20 11.89 -5.26 -0.68
CA TYR A 20 10.66 -5.25 0.12
C TYR A 20 10.74 -4.28 1.30
N THR A 21 11.91 -4.22 1.95
CA THR A 21 12.17 -3.39 3.13
C THR A 21 12.37 -1.90 2.82
N ASP A 22 12.31 -1.50 1.55
CA ASP A 22 12.50 -0.12 1.10
C ASP A 22 11.20 0.54 0.61
N ARG A 23 10.04 0.04 1.07
CA ARG A 23 8.72 0.56 0.72
C ARG A 23 7.71 0.29 1.83
N TYR A 24 6.59 1.00 1.79
CA TYR A 24 5.49 0.74 2.70
C TYR A 24 4.74 -0.52 2.25
N ASN A 25 4.50 -1.41 3.20
CA ASN A 25 3.74 -2.64 3.01
C ASN A 25 2.80 -2.81 4.19
N SER A 26 1.50 -2.87 3.91
CA SER A 26 0.50 -3.21 4.93
C SER A 26 -0.55 -4.15 4.37
N SER A 27 -1.34 -4.72 5.28
CA SER A 27 -2.44 -5.57 4.92
C SER A 27 -3.61 -5.36 5.86
N PHE A 28 -4.82 -5.40 5.31
CA PHE A 28 -6.05 -5.15 6.03
C PHE A 28 -7.03 -6.29 5.82
N ASP A 29 -7.62 -6.77 6.91
CA ASP A 29 -8.74 -7.69 6.81
C ASP A 29 -10.00 -6.94 6.38
N LEU A 30 -10.57 -7.37 5.27
CA LEU A 30 -11.83 -6.86 4.73
C LEU A 30 -12.93 -7.91 4.94
N PRO A 31 -13.96 -7.58 5.75
CA PRO A 31 -15.16 -8.41 5.84
C PRO A 31 -15.99 -8.26 4.55
N PRO A 32 -16.51 -9.36 3.97
CA PRO A 32 -17.41 -9.28 2.83
C PRO A 32 -18.68 -8.47 3.13
N GLY A 33 -19.18 -7.74 2.13
CA GLY A 33 -20.47 -7.04 2.18
C GLY A 33 -20.52 -5.81 3.10
N LYS A 34 -19.39 -5.35 3.65
CA LYS A 34 -19.33 -4.14 4.50
C LYS A 34 -18.22 -3.20 4.04
N TRP A 35 -18.51 -1.90 4.05
CA TRP A 35 -17.50 -0.87 3.87
C TRP A 35 -16.58 -0.81 5.09
N LYS A 36 -15.28 -0.64 4.84
CA LYS A 36 -14.27 -0.41 5.87
C LYS A 36 -13.39 0.75 5.46
N THR A 37 -13.42 1.83 6.23
CA THR A 37 -12.49 2.94 6.06
C THR A 37 -11.13 2.55 6.62
N ILE A 38 -10.09 2.70 5.79
CA ILE A 38 -8.70 2.49 6.18
C ILE A 38 -8.04 3.88 6.25
N LYS A 39 -7.52 4.23 7.43
CA LYS A 39 -6.74 5.46 7.64
C LYS A 39 -5.30 5.06 7.91
N ILE A 40 -4.39 5.68 7.18
CA ILE A 40 -2.95 5.42 7.30
C ILE A 40 -2.29 6.77 7.53
N PRO A 41 -1.64 6.98 8.69
CA PRO A 41 -0.85 8.18 8.92
C PRO A 41 0.26 8.30 7.88
N LEU A 42 0.42 9.49 7.27
CA LEU A 42 1.50 9.71 6.30
C LEU A 42 2.88 9.49 6.91
N GLU A 43 3.03 9.77 8.20
CA GLU A 43 4.26 9.50 8.94
C GLU A 43 4.62 8.00 8.96
N GLU A 44 3.65 7.09 9.02
CA GLU A 44 3.93 5.65 8.93
C GLU A 44 4.48 5.27 7.55
N ILE A 45 3.98 5.90 6.48
CA ILE A 45 4.45 5.67 5.11
C ILE A 45 5.86 6.23 4.95
N GLU A 46 6.09 7.45 5.44
CA GLU A 46 7.38 8.12 5.42
C GLU A 46 8.47 7.32 6.14
N ASN A 47 8.13 6.70 7.27
CA ASN A 47 9.04 5.91 8.10
C ASN A 47 9.13 4.41 7.71
N ALA A 48 8.39 3.96 6.70
CA ALA A 48 8.30 2.54 6.38
C ALA A 48 9.61 1.91 5.86
N PRO A 49 10.39 2.58 4.98
CA PRO A 49 11.66 2.04 4.53
C PRO A 49 12.64 1.89 5.69
N LYS A 50 13.32 0.75 5.79
CA LYS A 50 14.13 0.39 6.98
C LYS A 50 15.36 1.28 7.19
N THR A 51 15.95 1.80 6.12
CA THR A 51 17.26 2.47 6.14
C THR A 51 17.21 3.94 5.74
N ARG A 52 16.02 4.47 5.43
CA ARG A 52 15.82 5.85 4.98
C ARG A 52 14.37 6.29 5.22
N LYS A 53 14.10 7.58 5.07
CA LYS A 53 12.74 8.06 4.88
C LYS A 53 12.29 7.88 3.43
N MET A 54 11.00 7.62 3.25
CA MET A 54 10.37 7.68 1.93
C MET A 54 10.28 9.13 1.47
N ASN A 55 10.60 9.40 0.21
CA ASN A 55 10.42 10.72 -0.37
C ASN A 55 8.95 10.93 -0.73
N MET A 56 8.21 11.55 0.20
CA MET A 56 6.78 11.80 0.07
C MET A 56 6.42 12.80 -1.05
N GLU A 57 7.38 13.59 -1.53
CA GLU A 57 7.18 14.51 -2.66
C GLU A 57 7.25 13.80 -4.03
N GLN A 58 7.69 12.54 -4.05
CA GLN A 58 7.94 11.77 -5.28
C GLN A 58 7.39 10.34 -5.15
N ILE A 59 6.18 10.18 -4.61
CA ILE A 59 5.47 8.89 -4.62
C ILE A 59 5.21 8.46 -6.06
N SER A 60 5.62 7.23 -6.40
CA SER A 60 5.50 6.69 -7.76
C SER A 60 4.32 5.75 -7.92
N SER A 61 3.98 4.98 -6.89
CA SER A 61 2.84 4.07 -6.97
C SER A 61 2.14 3.87 -5.63
N ILE A 62 0.82 3.68 -5.71
CA ILE A 62 -0.05 3.17 -4.65
C ILE A 62 -0.74 1.96 -5.24
N MET A 63 -0.43 0.78 -4.73
CA MET A 63 -0.88 -0.49 -5.31
C MET A 63 -1.69 -1.29 -4.31
N PHE A 64 -2.93 -1.57 -4.69
CA PHE A 64 -3.84 -2.47 -4.01
C PHE A 64 -3.81 -3.83 -4.70
N PHE A 65 -3.61 -4.90 -3.95
CA PHE A 65 -3.67 -6.24 -4.51
C PHE A 65 -4.16 -7.25 -3.49
N VAL A 66 -4.73 -8.33 -4.01
CA VAL A 66 -5.14 -9.49 -3.22
C VAL A 66 -4.40 -10.70 -3.77
N ALA A 67 -3.62 -11.37 -2.93
CA ALA A 67 -2.83 -12.52 -3.36
C ALA A 67 -3.63 -13.82 -3.21
N ARG A 68 -3.34 -14.81 -4.06
CA ARG A 68 -3.78 -16.21 -3.94
C ARG A 68 -5.30 -16.37 -3.70
N GLN A 69 -6.11 -15.75 -4.54
CA GLN A 69 -7.56 -15.91 -4.44
C GLN A 69 -7.97 -17.29 -5.00
N PRO A 70 -8.73 -18.10 -4.25
CA PRO A 70 -9.20 -19.40 -4.71
C PRO A 70 -10.29 -19.26 -5.79
N GLU A 71 -11.02 -18.15 -5.79
CA GLU A 71 -12.13 -17.84 -6.70
C GLU A 71 -12.03 -16.38 -7.16
N PRO A 72 -12.63 -16.01 -8.31
CA PRO A 72 -12.73 -14.62 -8.73
C PRO A 72 -13.38 -13.74 -7.67
N LEU A 73 -12.89 -12.50 -7.56
CA LEU A 73 -13.37 -11.53 -6.58
C LEU A 73 -13.61 -10.18 -7.26
N THR A 74 -14.69 -9.52 -6.87
CA THR A 74 -14.91 -8.10 -7.16
C THR A 74 -14.66 -7.28 -5.90
N LEU A 75 -13.81 -6.25 -6.00
CA LEU A 75 -13.53 -5.30 -4.92
C LEU A 75 -13.99 -3.90 -5.33
N TYR A 76 -14.73 -3.24 -4.45
CA TYR A 76 -15.12 -1.84 -4.61
C TYR A 76 -14.23 -0.97 -3.71
N ILE A 77 -13.64 0.07 -4.28
CA ILE A 77 -12.81 1.05 -3.57
C ILE A 77 -13.36 2.43 -3.92
N ASP A 78 -13.57 3.26 -2.90
CA ASP A 78 -14.14 4.60 -3.05
C ASP A 78 -13.51 5.55 -2.01
N ASP A 79 -13.67 6.87 -2.21
CA ASP A 79 -13.22 7.95 -1.32
C ASP A 79 -11.72 7.88 -0.96
N ILE A 80 -10.87 7.63 -1.96
CA ILE A 80 -9.41 7.70 -1.80
C ILE A 80 -9.00 9.18 -1.73
N ARG A 81 -8.56 9.62 -0.55
CA ARG A 81 -8.11 11.00 -0.34
C ARG A 81 -6.95 11.09 0.65
N LEU A 82 -6.22 12.19 0.54
CA LEU A 82 -5.36 12.71 1.60
C LEU A 82 -6.21 13.57 2.55
N GLN A 83 -5.94 13.52 3.84
CA GLN A 83 -6.66 14.26 4.88
C GLN A 83 -5.72 14.73 5.99
#